data_AF-A0A931SQ69-F1
#
_entry.id   AF-A0A931SQ69-F1
#
_cell.length_a   1.000
_cell.length_b   1.000
_cell.length_c   1.000
_cell.angle_alpha   90.00
_cell.angle_beta   90.00
_cell.angle_gamma   90.00
#
_symmetry.space_group_name_H-M   'P 1'
#
loop_
_entity.id
_entity.type
_entity.pdbx_description
1 polymer ?
#
loop_
_entity_poly.entity_id
_entity_poly.type
_entity_poly.pdbx_seq_one_letter_code
_entity_poly.pdbx_strand_id
1 'polypeptide(L)'
;MEKEEKLKELLGQEYEELMAWKAMKWVGPFTVDDLLESCLDNDHPWPPKSNSVYLVSRNLWDTLSVVDSVSLYVGSNTGKSPRFCTRIGDLIADLFGFFQEGTGHSSGGISLHNYCKKQNLNPKQLHIAWIVNCGCVRCAETVIYDLTKPELNIKRPPKCIKHHGKEQYSAAFRNM
;
A
#
# COMPACT_ATOMS: atom_id res chain seq x y z
N MET A 1 26.61 -7.59 17.22
CA MET A 1 25.87 -8.47 18.15
C MET A 1 25.60 -7.77 19.48
N GLU A 2 26.62 -7.34 20.23
CA GLU A 2 26.42 -6.77 21.59
C GLU A 2 25.56 -5.49 21.65
N LYS A 3 25.60 -4.64 20.60
CA LYS A 3 24.71 -3.46 20.49
C LYS A 3 23.26 -3.82 20.14
N GLU A 4 23.05 -4.91 19.43
CA GLU A 4 21.73 -5.33 18.95
C GLU A 4 20.96 -6.05 20.06
N GLU A 5 21.64 -6.90 20.84
CA GLU A 5 21.07 -7.52 22.04
C GLU A 5 20.67 -6.47 23.09
N LYS A 6 21.52 -5.46 23.33
CA LYS A 6 21.16 -4.33 24.20
C LYS A 6 19.93 -3.58 23.69
N LEU A 7 19.80 -3.39 22.37
CA LEU A 7 18.64 -2.72 21.79
C LEU A 7 17.37 -3.58 21.92
N LYS A 8 17.47 -4.89 21.70
CA LYS A 8 16.40 -5.87 21.91
C LYS A 8 15.91 -5.87 23.36
N GLU A 9 16.84 -5.85 24.30
CA GLU A 9 16.55 -5.89 25.74
C GLU A 9 15.93 -4.56 26.22
N LEU A 10 16.40 -3.42 25.69
CA LEU A 10 15.86 -2.08 26.00
C LEU A 10 14.46 -1.84 25.43
N LEU A 11 14.19 -2.29 24.20
CA LEU A 11 12.97 -1.95 23.46
C LEU A 11 11.92 -3.07 23.49
N GLY A 12 12.30 -4.31 23.82
CA GLY A 12 11.38 -5.44 23.90
C GLY A 12 10.50 -5.59 22.66
N GLN A 13 9.18 -5.52 22.84
CA GLN A 13 8.21 -5.60 21.73
C GLN A 13 8.35 -4.47 20.70
N GLU A 14 8.86 -3.30 21.10
CA GLU A 14 9.12 -2.18 20.19
C GLU A 14 10.32 -2.48 19.27
N TYR A 15 11.27 -3.31 19.70
CA TYR A 15 12.36 -3.77 18.84
C TYR A 15 11.84 -4.61 17.68
N GLU A 16 10.99 -5.60 17.99
CA GLU A 16 10.40 -6.49 16.99
C GLU A 16 9.52 -5.71 15.99
N GLU A 17 8.78 -4.72 16.49
CA GLU A 17 8.01 -3.81 15.64
C GLU A 17 8.95 -2.97 14.75
N LEU A 18 10.00 -2.35 15.31
CA LEU A 18 11.01 -1.55 14.58
C LEU A 18 11.73 -2.37 13.49
N MET A 19 12.08 -3.62 13.80
CA MET A 19 12.72 -4.53 12.84
C MET A 19 11.75 -4.99 11.75
N ALA A 20 10.48 -5.23 12.10
CA ALA A 20 9.44 -5.51 11.13
C ALA A 20 9.24 -4.33 10.15
N TRP A 21 9.45 -3.08 10.59
CA TRP A 21 9.44 -1.91 9.70
C TRP A 21 10.68 -1.82 8.81
N LYS A 22 11.88 -2.04 9.36
CA LYS A 22 13.11 -2.10 8.55
C LYS A 22 13.06 -3.20 7.48
N ALA A 23 12.28 -4.25 7.72
CA ALA A 23 12.11 -5.35 6.77
C ALA A 23 11.07 -5.04 5.67
N MET A 24 10.26 -3.98 5.81
CA MET A 24 9.28 -3.60 4.79
C MET A 24 9.99 -3.16 3.53
N LYS A 25 9.61 -3.79 2.41
CA LYS A 25 10.18 -3.47 1.10
C LYS A 25 9.05 -3.18 0.12
N TRP A 26 9.17 -2.07 -0.59
CA TRP A 26 8.31 -1.78 -1.73
C TRP A 26 8.68 -2.66 -2.91
N VAL A 27 7.65 -3.13 -3.60
CA VAL A 27 7.74 -3.80 -4.90
C VAL A 27 6.96 -2.94 -5.89
N GLY A 28 7.60 -2.60 -7.01
CA GLY A 28 7.17 -1.52 -7.90
C GLY A 28 7.81 -0.17 -7.53
N PRO A 29 7.21 0.96 -7.92
CA PRO A 29 5.95 1.07 -8.66
C PRO A 29 6.03 0.54 -10.10
N PHE A 30 4.98 -0.16 -10.52
CA PHE A 30 4.75 -0.58 -11.91
C PHE A 30 3.57 0.21 -12.47
N THR A 31 3.55 0.46 -13.77
CA THR A 31 2.31 0.93 -14.39
C THR A 31 1.26 -0.18 -14.37
N VAL A 32 -0.02 0.18 -14.43
CA VAL A 32 -1.09 -0.81 -14.59
C VAL A 32 -0.94 -1.55 -15.92
N ASP A 33 -0.38 -0.90 -16.94
CA ASP A 33 -0.05 -1.56 -18.22
C ASP A 33 1.01 -2.66 -18.03
N ASP A 34 2.12 -2.36 -17.33
CA ASP A 34 3.18 -3.33 -17.06
C ASP A 34 2.64 -4.60 -16.39
N LEU A 35 1.73 -4.44 -15.42
CA LEU A 35 1.10 -5.57 -14.74
C LEU A 35 0.20 -6.40 -15.64
N LEU A 36 -0.53 -5.75 -16.55
CA LEU A 36 -1.43 -6.45 -17.48
C LEU A 36 -0.64 -7.16 -18.58
N GLU A 37 0.42 -6.54 -19.11
CA GLU A 37 1.28 -7.15 -20.12
C GLU A 37 2.09 -8.32 -19.54
N SER A 38 2.52 -8.20 -18.28
CA SER A 38 3.29 -9.23 -17.59
C SER A 38 2.42 -10.27 -16.87
N CYS A 39 1.10 -10.29 -17.10
CA CYS A 39 0.18 -11.13 -16.32
C CYS A 39 0.33 -12.64 -16.55
N LEU A 40 1.15 -13.05 -17.52
CA LEU A 40 1.53 -14.45 -17.78
C LEU A 40 3.02 -14.71 -17.56
N ASP A 41 3.78 -13.67 -17.18
CA ASP A 41 5.20 -13.78 -16.88
C ASP A 41 5.40 -14.21 -15.42
N ASN A 42 6.11 -15.33 -15.23
CA ASN A 42 6.42 -15.86 -13.91
C ASN A 42 7.59 -15.13 -13.23
N ASP A 43 8.42 -14.43 -14.01
CA ASP A 43 9.56 -13.68 -13.50
C ASP A 43 9.16 -12.26 -13.05
N HIS A 44 8.01 -11.77 -13.51
CA HIS A 44 7.45 -10.51 -13.07
C HIS A 44 6.95 -10.60 -11.61
N PRO A 45 7.27 -9.63 -10.73
CA PRO A 45 6.80 -9.64 -9.35
C PRO A 45 5.28 -9.56 -9.24
N TRP A 46 4.67 -10.54 -8.56
CA TRP A 46 3.24 -10.56 -8.29
C TRP A 46 2.87 -10.01 -6.90
N PRO A 47 1.70 -9.37 -6.74
CA PRO A 47 1.14 -9.09 -5.43
C PRO A 47 1.09 -10.36 -4.57
N PRO A 48 1.53 -10.31 -3.30
CA PRO A 48 1.58 -11.49 -2.47
C PRO A 48 0.18 -12.06 -2.20
N LYS A 49 0.10 -13.36 -1.93
CA LYS A 49 -1.13 -13.99 -1.45
C LYS A 49 -1.47 -13.54 -0.02
N SER A 50 -0.45 -13.23 0.79
CA SER A 50 -0.57 -12.75 2.17
C SER A 50 -1.10 -11.32 2.25
N ASN A 51 -1.44 -10.85 3.46
CA ASN A 51 -1.85 -9.47 3.66
C ASN A 51 -0.71 -8.49 3.31
N SER A 52 -1.06 -7.38 2.68
CA SER A 52 -0.14 -6.31 2.30
C SER A 52 -0.89 -4.97 2.19
N VAL A 53 -0.15 -3.90 1.90
CA VAL A 53 -0.62 -2.54 1.63
C VAL A 53 -0.16 -2.17 0.23
N TYR A 54 -1.03 -1.56 -0.57
CA TYR A 54 -0.69 -0.97 -1.84
C TYR A 54 -0.88 0.54 -1.84
N LEU A 55 -0.12 1.20 -2.72
CA LEU A 55 -0.23 2.62 -3.03
C LEU A 55 -0.43 2.77 -4.53
N VAL A 56 -1.40 3.59 -4.93
CA VAL A 56 -1.63 4.02 -6.31
C VAL A 56 -1.23 5.49 -6.42
N SER A 57 -0.37 5.80 -7.39
CA SER A 57 0.08 7.15 -7.68
C SER A 57 -0.10 7.49 -9.15
N ARG A 58 -0.15 8.79 -9.44
CA ARG A 58 -0.17 9.27 -10.82
C ARG A 58 1.21 9.15 -11.46
N ASN A 59 2.24 9.61 -10.74
CA ASN A 59 3.61 9.66 -11.23
C ASN A 59 4.40 8.46 -10.71
N LEU A 60 5.45 8.10 -11.46
CA LEU A 60 6.51 7.22 -10.98
C LEU A 60 7.19 7.87 -9.77
N TRP A 61 7.63 7.05 -8.83
CA TRP A 61 8.40 7.46 -7.66
C TRP A 61 9.43 6.39 -7.33
N ASP A 62 10.54 6.80 -6.74
CA ASP A 62 11.47 5.87 -6.13
C ASP A 62 11.07 5.58 -4.68
N THR A 63 11.50 4.46 -4.14
CA THR A 63 11.09 3.99 -2.80
C THR A 63 11.47 4.93 -1.65
N LEU A 64 12.38 5.89 -1.89
CA LEU A 64 12.83 6.88 -0.91
C LEU A 64 11.98 8.16 -0.98
N SER A 65 11.43 8.49 -2.15
CA SER A 65 10.61 9.68 -2.43
C SER A 65 9.12 9.39 -2.51
N VAL A 66 8.61 8.38 -1.79
CA VAL A 66 7.17 8.07 -1.75
C VAL A 66 6.32 9.27 -1.32
N VAL A 67 6.88 10.14 -0.48
CA VAL A 67 6.22 11.36 0.04
C VAL A 67 6.05 12.43 -1.04
N ASP A 68 6.94 12.48 -2.03
CA ASP A 68 6.91 13.47 -3.12
C ASP A 68 6.05 13.00 -4.31
N SER A 69 5.57 11.74 -4.26
CA SER A 69 4.67 11.20 -5.28
C SER A 69 3.29 11.84 -5.17
N VAL A 70 2.65 12.10 -6.31
CA VAL A 70 1.20 12.42 -6.34
C VAL A 70 0.43 11.14 -6.03
N SER A 71 0.31 10.86 -4.73
CA SER A 71 -0.37 9.70 -4.16
C SER A 71 -1.87 9.87 -4.28
N LEU A 72 -2.52 8.97 -5.01
CA LEU A 72 -3.95 9.03 -5.26
C LEU A 72 -4.70 8.21 -4.22
N TYR A 73 -4.24 6.98 -3.95
CA TYR A 73 -4.98 6.08 -3.09
C TYR A 73 -4.07 5.07 -2.39
N VAL A 74 -4.27 4.88 -1.09
CA VAL A 74 -3.68 3.79 -0.31
C VAL A 74 -4.77 2.81 0.13
N GLY A 75 -4.47 1.53 0.06
CA GLY A 75 -5.38 0.48 0.51
C GLY A 75 -4.65 -0.75 1.01
N SER A 76 -5.40 -1.59 1.71
CA SER A 76 -4.90 -2.88 2.20
C SER A 76 -5.97 -3.96 2.11
N ASN A 77 -5.67 -5.16 2.61
CA ASN A 77 -6.69 -6.18 2.79
C ASN A 77 -7.74 -5.76 3.82
N THR A 78 -9.01 -5.79 3.43
CA THR A 78 -10.15 -5.68 4.34
C THR A 78 -10.64 -7.07 4.71
N GLY A 79 -10.45 -7.49 5.97
CA GLY A 79 -11.05 -8.71 6.51
C GLY A 79 -10.06 -9.71 7.10
N LYS A 80 -10.55 -10.92 7.40
CA LYS A 80 -9.77 -12.00 8.05
C LYS A 80 -8.96 -12.86 7.08
N SER A 81 -9.27 -12.85 5.77
CA SER A 81 -8.62 -13.75 4.81
C SER A 81 -7.46 -13.08 4.05
N PRO A 82 -6.33 -13.78 3.85
CA PRO A 82 -5.22 -13.31 3.02
C PRO A 82 -5.58 -13.46 1.54
N ARG A 83 -6.15 -12.40 0.95
CA ARG A 83 -6.56 -12.34 -0.47
C ARG A 83 -6.04 -11.09 -1.17
N PHE A 84 -4.80 -10.69 -0.89
CA PHE A 84 -4.27 -9.42 -1.38
C PHE A 84 -4.12 -9.40 -2.90
N CYS A 85 -3.59 -10.46 -3.50
CA CYS A 85 -3.55 -10.58 -4.96
C CYS A 85 -4.94 -10.43 -5.62
N THR A 86 -5.97 -11.09 -5.08
CA THR A 86 -7.35 -10.91 -5.57
C THR A 86 -7.82 -9.48 -5.41
N ARG A 87 -7.49 -8.82 -4.29
CA ARG A 87 -7.84 -7.43 -4.05
C ARG A 87 -7.23 -6.47 -5.06
N ILE A 88 -6.00 -6.73 -5.51
CA ILE A 88 -5.38 -5.97 -6.61
C ILE A 88 -6.10 -6.22 -7.93
N GLY A 89 -6.50 -7.47 -8.21
CA GLY A 89 -7.33 -7.78 -9.38
C GLY A 89 -8.67 -7.03 -9.37
N ASP A 90 -9.39 -7.05 -8.24
CA ASP A 90 -10.63 -6.31 -8.04
C ASP A 90 -10.45 -4.80 -8.26
N LEU A 91 -9.35 -4.24 -7.72
CA LEU A 91 -8.99 -2.84 -7.89
C LEU A 91 -8.80 -2.49 -9.37
N ILE A 92 -8.06 -3.31 -10.11
CA ILE A 92 -7.80 -3.11 -11.54
C ILE A 92 -9.11 -3.22 -12.33
N ALA A 93 -9.94 -4.23 -12.07
CA ALA A 93 -11.23 -4.37 -12.73
C ALA A 93 -12.11 -3.13 -12.53
N ASP A 94 -12.24 -2.67 -11.28
CA ASP A 94 -13.01 -1.48 -10.98
C ASP A 94 -12.40 -0.21 -11.59
N LEU A 95 -11.07 -0.09 -11.61
CA LEU A 95 -10.35 1.04 -12.22
C LEU A 95 -10.70 1.19 -13.71
N PHE A 96 -10.87 0.08 -14.43
CA PHE A 96 -11.31 0.06 -15.83
C PHE A 96 -12.83 0.20 -16.02
N GLY A 97 -13.60 0.32 -14.94
CA GLY A 97 -15.05 0.50 -15.02
C GLY A 97 -15.85 -0.80 -15.12
N PHE A 98 -15.24 -1.96 -14.77
CA PHE A 98 -15.95 -3.25 -14.74
C PHE A 98 -16.79 -3.41 -13.46
N PHE A 99 -17.75 -2.51 -13.25
CA PHE A 99 -18.74 -2.57 -12.17
C PHE A 99 -20.10 -2.05 -12.66
N GLN A 100 -21.18 -2.49 -12.02
CA GLN A 100 -22.54 -2.04 -12.34
C GLN A 100 -23.00 -0.97 -11.34
N GLU A 101 -23.80 0.01 -11.80
CA GLU A 101 -24.65 0.91 -11.00
C GLU A 101 -24.07 1.44 -9.66
N GLY A 102 -22.76 1.68 -9.59
CA GLY A 102 -22.09 2.18 -8.39
C GLY A 102 -21.71 1.13 -7.32
N THR A 103 -21.95 -0.15 -7.56
CA THR A 103 -21.51 -1.29 -6.72
C THR A 103 -20.28 -1.96 -7.32
N GLY A 104 -19.11 -1.32 -7.18
CA GLY A 104 -17.82 -1.94 -7.47
C GLY A 104 -17.31 -2.82 -6.33
N HIS A 105 -16.33 -3.66 -6.63
CA HIS A 105 -15.68 -4.57 -5.67
C HIS A 105 -14.87 -3.81 -4.61
N SER A 106 -14.46 -2.59 -4.94
CA SER A 106 -13.60 -1.71 -4.17
C SER A 106 -14.02 -0.25 -4.31
N SER A 107 -14.29 0.41 -3.18
CA SER A 107 -14.53 1.87 -3.16
C SER A 107 -13.33 2.66 -3.70
N GLY A 108 -12.11 2.14 -3.51
CA GLY A 108 -10.88 2.69 -4.08
C GLY A 108 -10.85 2.65 -5.60
N GLY A 109 -11.16 1.50 -6.22
CA GLY A 109 -11.18 1.36 -7.67
C GLY A 109 -12.21 2.27 -8.33
N ILE A 110 -13.42 2.38 -7.77
CA ILE A 110 -14.45 3.31 -8.25
C ILE A 110 -13.95 4.77 -8.18
N SER A 111 -13.27 5.13 -7.08
CA SER A 111 -12.76 6.49 -6.88
C SER A 111 -11.65 6.82 -7.88
N LEU A 112 -10.74 5.88 -8.14
CA LEU A 112 -9.68 6.02 -9.14
C LEU A 112 -10.24 6.06 -10.57
N HIS A 113 -11.26 5.26 -10.88
CA HIS A 113 -11.97 5.32 -12.17
C HIS A 113 -12.56 6.71 -12.41
N ASN A 114 -13.29 7.24 -11.43
CA ASN A 114 -13.88 8.57 -11.52
C ASN A 114 -12.83 9.67 -11.63
N TYR A 115 -11.71 9.53 -10.91
CA TYR A 115 -10.56 10.43 -11.05
C TYR A 115 -10.02 10.41 -12.48
N CYS A 116 -9.73 9.23 -13.04
CA CYS A 116 -9.21 9.09 -14.40
C CYS A 116 -10.16 9.71 -15.42
N LYS A 117 -11.47 9.44 -15.29
CA LYS A 117 -12.51 10.04 -16.15
C LYS A 117 -12.51 11.57 -16.06
N LYS A 118 -12.44 12.13 -14.84
CA LYS A 118 -12.41 13.59 -14.63
C LYS A 118 -11.15 14.25 -15.19
N GLN A 119 -10.01 13.58 -15.08
CA GLN A 119 -8.71 14.09 -15.53
C GLN A 119 -8.39 13.76 -17.00
N ASN A 120 -9.28 13.05 -17.70
CA ASN A 120 -9.02 12.50 -19.04
C ASN A 120 -7.71 11.67 -19.10
N LEU A 121 -7.47 10.86 -18.06
CA LEU A 121 -6.28 10.04 -17.89
C LEU A 121 -6.58 8.60 -18.26
N ASN A 122 -5.67 7.93 -18.98
CA ASN A 122 -5.79 6.50 -19.23
C ASN A 122 -5.40 5.73 -17.96
N PRO A 123 -6.26 4.86 -17.40
CA PRO A 123 -5.95 4.13 -16.17
C PRO A 123 -4.68 3.25 -16.24
N LYS A 124 -4.30 2.81 -17.45
CA LYS A 124 -3.04 2.09 -17.70
C LYS A 124 -1.79 2.85 -17.25
N GLN A 125 -1.86 4.19 -17.26
CA GLN A 125 -0.74 5.07 -16.92
C GLN A 125 -0.59 5.31 -15.41
N LEU A 126 -1.54 4.84 -14.60
CA LEU A 126 -1.39 4.89 -13.15
C LEU A 126 -0.33 3.90 -12.71
N HIS A 127 0.34 4.25 -11.61
CA HIS A 127 1.38 3.45 -11.01
C HIS A 127 0.87 2.78 -9.74
N ILE A 128 1.24 1.53 -9.52
CA ILE A 128 0.89 0.76 -8.33
C ILE A 128 2.14 0.10 -7.76
N ALA A 129 2.28 0.19 -6.44
CA ALA A 129 3.30 -0.53 -5.68
C ALA A 129 2.66 -1.19 -4.46
N TRP A 130 3.32 -2.20 -3.91
CA TRP A 130 2.89 -2.84 -2.66
C TRP A 130 4.06 -3.17 -1.74
N ILE A 131 3.75 -3.35 -0.46
CA ILE A 131 4.74 -3.66 0.59
C ILE A 131 4.81 -5.17 0.81
N VAL A 132 6.00 -5.76 0.72
CA VAL A 132 6.25 -7.12 1.22
C VAL A 132 6.82 -7.08 2.64
N ASN A 133 6.73 -8.21 3.35
CA ASN A 133 7.16 -8.36 4.76
C ASN A 133 6.47 -7.41 5.74
N CYS A 134 5.20 -7.09 5.47
CA CYS A 134 4.43 -6.23 6.35
C CYS A 134 4.05 -6.96 7.65
N GLY A 135 4.70 -6.62 8.78
CA GLY A 135 4.37 -7.21 10.08
C GLY A 135 2.93 -6.94 10.53
N CYS A 136 2.46 -5.69 10.42
CA CYS A 136 1.07 -5.33 10.71
C CYS A 136 0.47 -4.44 9.61
N VAL A 137 -0.39 -5.03 8.78
CA VAL A 137 -1.01 -4.35 7.62
C VAL A 137 -1.79 -3.09 7.99
N ARG A 138 -2.51 -3.10 9.12
CA ARG A 138 -3.24 -1.90 9.57
C ARG A 138 -2.32 -0.77 10.00
N CYS A 139 -1.20 -1.09 10.66
CA CYS A 139 -0.21 -0.08 11.02
C CYS A 139 0.48 0.46 9.76
N ALA A 140 0.89 -0.42 8.84
CA ALA A 140 1.47 -0.04 7.55
C ALA A 140 0.54 0.88 6.75
N GLU A 141 -0.72 0.50 6.57
CA GLU A 141 -1.70 1.29 5.82
C GLU A 141 -1.89 2.68 6.43
N THR A 142 -1.96 2.75 7.76
CA THR A 142 -2.11 4.01 8.49
C THR A 142 -0.90 4.92 8.34
N VAL A 143 0.32 4.37 8.44
CA VAL A 143 1.56 5.13 8.30
C VAL A 143 1.72 5.64 6.88
N ILE A 144 1.53 4.79 5.87
CA ILE A 144 1.61 5.22 4.47
C ILE A 144 0.57 6.31 4.19
N TYR A 145 -0.67 6.12 4.64
CA TYR A 145 -1.69 7.18 4.55
C TYR A 145 -1.23 8.50 5.19
N ASP A 146 -0.64 8.43 6.39
CA ASP A 146 -0.24 9.62 7.12
C ASP A 146 0.97 10.33 6.48
N LEU A 147 1.85 9.58 5.83
CA LEU A 147 3.01 10.11 5.11
C LEU A 147 2.64 10.72 3.77
N THR A 148 1.79 10.05 2.99
CA THR A 148 1.53 10.44 1.60
C THR A 148 0.27 11.27 1.41
N LYS A 149 -0.61 11.32 2.42
CA LYS A 149 -1.87 12.09 2.41
C LYS A 149 -2.64 11.95 1.08
N PRO A 150 -3.00 10.71 0.69
CA PRO A 150 -3.50 10.43 -0.66
C PRO A 150 -4.83 11.15 -0.95
N GLU A 151 -4.94 11.72 -2.14
CA GLU A 151 -6.04 12.62 -2.53
C GLU A 151 -7.44 11.97 -2.49
N LEU A 152 -7.52 10.68 -2.82
CA LEU A 152 -8.80 9.98 -3.04
C LEU A 152 -9.25 9.13 -1.84
N ASN A 153 -8.45 9.03 -0.78
CA ASN A 153 -8.90 8.39 0.44
C ASN A 153 -9.82 9.34 1.23
N ILE A 154 -11.13 9.17 1.07
CA ILE A 154 -12.16 9.97 1.77
C ILE A 154 -12.04 9.86 3.29
N LYS A 155 -11.66 8.68 3.80
CA LYS A 155 -11.50 8.41 5.23
C LYS A 155 -10.11 7.88 5.49
N ARG A 156 -9.52 8.35 6.59
CA ARG A 156 -8.30 7.77 7.15
C ARG A 156 -8.54 6.30 7.53
N PRO A 157 -7.59 5.39 7.23
CA PRO A 157 -7.66 3.99 7.66
C PRO A 157 -7.89 3.87 9.18
N PRO A 158 -8.67 2.86 9.63
CA PRO A 158 -8.91 2.64 11.04
C PRO A 158 -7.61 2.27 11.77
N LYS A 159 -7.43 2.79 12.98
CA LYS A 159 -6.28 2.45 13.84
C LYS A 159 -6.28 0.96 14.17
N CYS A 160 -5.10 0.39 14.33
CA CYS A 160 -4.94 -1.00 14.72
C CYS A 160 -5.26 -1.23 16.21
N ILE A 161 -6.44 -1.79 16.51
CA ILE A 161 -6.59 -3.04 17.29
C ILE A 161 -5.49 -3.36 18.32
N LYS A 162 -4.49 -4.07 17.80
CA LYS A 162 -3.46 -4.73 18.59
C LYS A 162 -2.32 -3.81 19.00
N HIS A 163 -2.17 -2.66 18.34
CA HIS A 163 -1.04 -1.74 18.51
C HIS A 163 -1.53 -0.31 18.81
N HIS A 164 -2.70 -0.18 19.47
CA HIS A 164 -3.27 1.11 19.85
C HIS A 164 -2.29 1.93 20.70
N GLY A 165 -2.01 3.18 20.28
CA GLY A 165 -1.30 4.16 21.11
C GLY A 165 0.17 4.44 20.76
N LYS A 166 0.79 3.69 19.84
CA LYS A 166 2.19 3.95 19.47
C LYS A 166 2.27 4.98 18.33
N GLU A 167 2.27 6.27 18.67
CA GLU A 167 2.57 7.39 17.76
C GLU A 167 4.00 7.35 17.18
N GLN A 168 4.83 6.45 17.71
CA GLN A 168 6.25 6.31 17.43
C GLN A 168 6.59 5.90 15.98
N TYR A 169 5.63 5.38 15.21
CA TYR A 169 5.90 4.93 13.83
C TYR A 169 6.15 6.07 12.84
N SER A 170 5.72 7.31 13.15
CA SER A 170 5.95 8.47 12.27
C SER A 170 7.39 8.99 12.33
N ALA A 171 8.11 8.77 13.43
CA ALA A 171 9.47 9.27 13.60
C ALA A 171 10.51 8.44 12.82
N ALA A 172 10.28 7.14 12.64
CA ALA A 172 11.17 6.25 11.90
C ALA A 172 11.21 6.56 10.39
N PHE A 173 10.10 7.04 9.82
CA PHE A 173 10.03 7.45 8.42
C PHE A 173 10.53 8.87 8.14
N ARG A 174 10.60 9.74 9.14
CA ARG A 174 11.12 11.12 8.96
C ARG A 174 12.65 11.17 8.86
N ASN A 175 13.34 10.10 9.23
CA ASN A 175 14.80 10.03 9.30
C ASN A 175 15.41 9.00 8.33
N MET A 176 14.62 8.48 7.39
CA MET A 176 15.06 7.68 6.24
C MET A 176 14.95 8.53 4.98
#